data_AF-A0A7S2UIS1-F1
#
_entry.id   AF-A0A7S2UIS1-F1
#
_cell.length_a   1.000
_cell.length_b   1.000
_cell.length_c   1.000
_cell.angle_alpha   90.00
_cell.angle_beta   90.00
_cell.angle_gamma   90.00
#
_symmetry.space_group_name_H-M   'P 1'
#
loop_
_entity.id
_entity.type
_entity.pdbx_description
1 polymer ?
#
loop_
_entity_poly.entity_id
_entity_poly.type
_entity_poly.pdbx_seq_one_letter_code
_entity_poly.pdbx_strand_id
1 'polypeptide(L)'
;DALKEIRVSLLPYVKFLKIQESVRKIDRSVADASKLAEAQSVVALAVGTLRYMGARLSGKDQGRHKNDPLRIELDKMRQTLVTLRKLEPPKEKKNPAPQKSDGTSTTAENTEQQSKQGVRRQDSSKETPSSSTSKQGNKKKRKSGSNSGSLSSSPAVNSKKVGAGSPSPQKKLKHKRK
;
A
#
# COMPACT_ATOMS: atom_id res chain seq x y z
N ASP A 1 -1.49 4.42 -22.67
CA ASP A 1 -2.09 5.70 -22.20
C ASP A 1 -2.36 5.82 -20.70
N ALA A 2 -2.23 4.74 -19.91
CA ALA A 2 -2.55 4.69 -18.46
C ALA A 2 -2.14 5.91 -17.59
N LEU A 3 -0.99 6.56 -17.80
CA LEU A 3 -0.61 7.75 -17.03
C LEU A 3 -1.55 8.95 -17.27
N LYS A 4 -2.15 9.06 -18.46
CA LYS A 4 -3.18 10.06 -18.77
C LYS A 4 -4.47 9.78 -17.98
N GLU A 5 -4.90 8.52 -17.93
CA GLU A 5 -6.08 8.08 -17.17
C GLU A 5 -5.92 8.30 -15.67
N ILE A 6 -4.75 7.97 -15.10
CA ILE A 6 -4.41 8.26 -13.70
C ILE A 6 -4.46 9.78 -13.45
N ARG A 7 -3.92 10.60 -14.37
CA ARG A 7 -4.00 12.06 -14.25
C ARG A 7 -5.44 12.57 -14.30
N VAL A 8 -6.28 12.07 -15.20
CA VAL A 8 -7.69 12.46 -15.36
C VAL A 8 -8.52 12.07 -14.13
N SER A 9 -8.37 10.83 -13.63
CA SER A 9 -9.09 10.33 -12.46
C SER A 9 -8.71 11.03 -11.15
N LEU A 10 -7.45 11.46 -10.99
CA LEU A 10 -7.00 12.23 -9.82
C LEU A 10 -7.36 13.72 -9.87
N LEU A 11 -7.64 14.27 -11.06
CA LEU A 11 -7.84 15.71 -11.27
C LEU A 11 -8.98 16.33 -10.43
N PRO A 12 -10.14 15.67 -10.19
CA PRO A 12 -11.18 16.18 -9.29
C PRO A 12 -10.67 16.32 -7.86
N TYR A 13 -9.98 15.30 -7.33
CA TYR A 13 -9.44 15.31 -5.98
C TYR A 13 -8.36 16.40 -5.82
N VAL A 14 -7.44 16.54 -6.77
CA VAL A 14 -6.40 17.59 -6.73
C VAL A 14 -7.01 19.00 -6.80
N LYS A 15 -8.07 19.21 -7.60
CA LYS A 15 -8.82 20.49 -7.60
C LYS A 15 -9.49 20.75 -6.24
N PHE A 16 -10.18 19.75 -5.69
CA PHE A 16 -10.85 19.86 -4.39
C PHE A 16 -9.85 20.19 -3.27
N LEU A 17 -8.70 19.53 -3.22
CA LEU A 17 -7.65 19.79 -2.23
C LEU A 17 -7.11 21.23 -2.31
N LYS A 18 -6.94 21.80 -3.52
CA LYS A 18 -6.50 23.19 -3.70
C LYS A 18 -7.54 24.19 -3.18
N ILE A 19 -8.82 23.96 -3.44
CA ILE A 19 -9.92 24.80 -2.92
C ILE A 19 -9.98 24.69 -1.39
N GLN A 20 -9.87 23.48 -0.84
CA GLN A 20 -9.81 23.23 0.60
C GLN A 20 -8.52 23.74 1.27
N GLU A 21 -7.52 24.17 0.50
CA GLU A 21 -6.31 24.83 0.99
C GLU A 21 -6.47 26.36 1.03
N SER A 22 -7.15 26.96 0.06
CA SER A 22 -7.48 28.40 0.12
C SER A 22 -8.57 28.74 1.13
N VAL A 23 -9.49 27.81 1.44
CA VAL A 23 -10.64 28.03 2.34
C VAL A 23 -10.33 27.75 3.83
N ARG A 24 -9.11 27.32 4.21
CA ARG A 24 -8.75 26.84 5.58
C ARG A 24 -8.97 27.79 6.77
N LYS A 25 -9.44 29.02 6.55
CA LYS A 25 -9.65 30.04 7.59
C LYS A 25 -11.08 30.10 8.14
N ILE A 26 -12.01 29.34 7.58
CA ILE A 26 -13.44 29.37 7.93
C ILE A 26 -13.89 27.94 8.28
N ASP A 27 -14.79 27.82 9.27
CA ASP A 27 -15.09 26.59 9.99
C ASP A 27 -15.40 25.38 9.09
N ARG A 28 -14.67 24.29 9.31
CA ARG A 28 -14.84 23.04 8.55
C ARG A 28 -15.98 22.21 9.13
N SER A 29 -17.01 21.99 8.32
CA SER A 29 -18.03 20.97 8.60
C SER A 29 -17.40 19.57 8.70
N VAL A 30 -17.94 18.73 9.59
CA VAL A 30 -17.55 17.31 9.73
C VAL A 30 -17.72 16.54 8.40
N ALA A 31 -18.73 16.91 7.60
CA ALA A 31 -18.96 16.32 6.28
C ALA A 31 -17.83 16.66 5.28
N ASP A 32 -17.23 17.84 5.40
CA ASP A 32 -16.11 18.26 4.55
C ASP A 32 -14.78 17.68 5.05
N ALA A 33 -14.63 17.47 6.37
CA ALA A 33 -13.48 16.78 6.95
C ALA A 33 -13.36 15.33 6.42
N SER A 34 -14.47 14.60 6.30
CA SER A 34 -14.46 13.24 5.74
C SER A 34 -14.06 13.23 4.25
N LYS A 35 -14.65 14.10 3.43
CA LYS A 35 -14.29 14.25 2.00
C LYS A 35 -12.84 14.71 1.82
N LEU A 36 -12.33 15.56 2.69
CA LEU A 36 -10.94 16.00 2.71
C LEU A 36 -9.99 14.82 3.02
N ALA A 37 -10.30 14.02 4.04
CA ALA A 37 -9.53 12.82 4.37
C ALA A 37 -9.57 11.79 3.23
N GLU A 38 -10.71 11.61 2.54
CA GLU A 38 -10.80 10.72 1.38
C GLU A 38 -9.94 11.24 0.22
N ALA A 39 -10.09 12.51 -0.16
CA ALA A 39 -9.33 13.12 -1.25
C ALA A 39 -7.81 13.07 -1.01
N GLN A 40 -7.37 13.35 0.22
CA GLN A 40 -5.97 13.19 0.62
C GLN A 40 -5.51 11.73 0.51
N SER A 41 -6.30 10.79 1.02
CA SER A 41 -5.97 9.35 1.00
C SER A 41 -5.92 8.77 -0.42
N VAL A 42 -6.82 9.18 -1.32
CA VAL A 42 -6.80 8.76 -2.74
C VAL A 42 -5.55 9.27 -3.45
N VAL A 43 -5.22 10.57 -3.29
CA VAL A 43 -4.04 11.17 -3.93
C VAL A 43 -2.75 10.55 -3.38
N ALA A 44 -2.64 10.38 -2.07
CA ALA A 44 -1.47 9.77 -1.44
C ALA A 44 -1.30 8.29 -1.84
N LEU A 45 -2.39 7.51 -1.92
CA LEU A 45 -2.36 6.12 -2.38
C LEU A 45 -1.88 6.02 -3.83
N ALA A 46 -2.32 6.92 -4.71
CA ALA A 46 -1.88 6.95 -6.10
C ALA A 46 -0.39 7.34 -6.23
N VAL A 47 0.07 8.35 -5.48
CA VAL A 47 1.50 8.74 -5.43
C VAL A 47 2.38 7.61 -4.90
N GLY A 48 1.97 6.94 -3.82
CA GLY A 48 2.68 5.78 -3.28
C GLY A 48 2.73 4.62 -4.28
N THR A 49 1.65 4.38 -5.02
CA THR A 49 1.59 3.33 -6.05
C THR A 49 2.49 3.66 -7.24
N LEU A 50 2.53 4.92 -7.68
CA LEU A 50 3.48 5.41 -8.69
C LEU A 50 4.94 5.27 -8.21
N ARG A 51 5.24 5.58 -6.94
CA ARG A 51 6.57 5.38 -6.33
C ARG A 51 6.96 3.90 -6.34
N TYR A 52 6.04 3.01 -5.97
CA TYR A 52 6.26 1.55 -6.01
C TYR A 52 6.55 1.05 -7.43
N MET A 53 5.76 1.47 -8.42
CA MET A 53 6.00 1.11 -9.82
C MET A 53 7.33 1.67 -10.33
N GLY A 54 7.66 2.93 -10.02
CA GLY A 54 8.95 3.55 -10.38
C GLY A 54 10.15 2.83 -9.76
N ALA A 55 10.05 2.39 -8.50
CA ALA A 55 11.08 1.57 -7.86
C ALA A 55 11.28 0.24 -8.60
N ARG A 56 10.19 -0.47 -8.94
CA ARG A 56 10.26 -1.73 -9.70
C ARG A 56 10.86 -1.56 -11.09
N LEU A 57 10.49 -0.50 -11.82
CA LEU A 57 11.07 -0.17 -13.12
C LEU A 57 12.56 0.19 -13.01
N SER A 58 13.00 0.69 -11.85
CA SER A 58 14.41 0.95 -11.52
C SER A 58 15.18 -0.29 -11.02
N GLY A 59 14.58 -1.48 -11.02
CA GLY A 59 15.19 -2.70 -10.47
C GLY A 59 15.30 -2.73 -8.94
N LYS A 60 14.59 -1.85 -8.21
CA LYS A 60 14.61 -1.77 -6.74
C LYS A 60 13.46 -2.56 -6.13
N ASP A 61 13.74 -3.38 -5.12
CA ASP A 61 12.75 -4.22 -4.42
C ASP A 61 11.90 -3.48 -3.36
N GLN A 62 11.85 -2.14 -3.41
CA GLN A 62 11.04 -1.33 -2.48
C GLN A 62 9.55 -1.68 -2.59
N GLY A 63 8.88 -1.81 -1.46
CA GLY A 63 7.47 -2.19 -1.32
C GLY A 63 7.15 -3.67 -1.59
N ARG A 64 8.17 -4.52 -1.84
CA ARG A 64 7.98 -5.96 -2.10
C ARG A 64 7.75 -6.77 -0.82
N HIS A 65 8.44 -6.44 0.26
CA HIS A 65 8.35 -7.12 1.55
C HIS A 65 7.22 -6.56 2.42
N LYS A 66 6.61 -7.41 3.26
CA LYS A 66 5.52 -7.00 4.17
C LYS A 66 5.95 -5.93 5.20
N ASN A 67 7.23 -5.94 5.57
CA ASN A 67 7.81 -5.02 6.55
C ASN A 67 8.44 -3.78 5.90
N ASP A 68 8.27 -3.60 4.58
CA ASP A 68 8.79 -2.42 3.88
C ASP A 68 7.97 -1.16 4.23
N PRO A 69 8.61 -0.01 4.56
CA PRO A 69 7.89 1.22 4.92
C PRO A 69 6.85 1.67 3.89
N LEU A 70 7.18 1.61 2.59
CA LEU A 70 6.27 1.98 1.51
C LEU A 70 5.08 1.00 1.43
N ARG A 71 5.32 -0.29 1.70
CA ARG A 71 4.24 -1.27 1.72
C ARG A 71 3.27 -1.02 2.87
N ILE A 72 3.80 -0.75 4.06
CA ILE A 72 3.02 -0.44 5.26
C ILE A 72 2.21 0.85 5.06
N GLU A 73 2.79 1.87 4.43
CA GLU A 73 2.12 3.14 4.09
C GLU A 73 0.92 2.89 3.14
N LEU A 74 1.13 2.13 2.06
CA LEU A 74 0.08 1.78 1.10
C LEU A 74 -1.07 0.99 1.72
N ASP A 75 -0.77 -0.01 2.56
CA ASP A 75 -1.79 -0.85 3.20
C ASP A 75 -2.57 -0.06 4.27
N LYS A 76 -1.93 0.89 4.99
CA LYS A 76 -2.64 1.87 5.85
C LYS A 76 -3.61 2.74 5.05
N MET A 77 -3.19 3.33 3.94
CA MET A 77 -4.06 4.20 3.13
C MET A 77 -5.26 3.45 2.54
N ARG A 78 -5.07 2.19 2.14
CA ARG A 78 -6.19 1.30 1.73
C ARG A 78 -7.18 1.10 2.87
N GLN A 79 -6.70 0.84 4.09
CA GLN A 79 -7.53 0.69 5.27
C GLN A 79 -8.29 1.99 5.59
N THR A 80 -7.65 3.15 5.50
CA THR A 80 -8.30 4.47 5.67
C THR A 80 -9.42 4.70 4.66
N LEU A 81 -9.23 4.38 3.37
CA LEU A 81 -10.31 4.50 2.38
C LEU A 81 -11.49 3.56 2.68
N VAL A 82 -11.21 2.35 3.18
CA VAL A 82 -12.26 1.41 3.61
C VAL A 82 -13.01 1.92 4.85
N THR A 83 -12.35 2.56 5.82
CA THR A 83 -13.04 3.14 6.98
C THR A 83 -13.86 4.37 6.62
N LEU A 84 -13.33 5.28 5.79
CA LEU A 84 -14.08 6.46 5.32
C LEU A 84 -15.34 6.08 4.54
N ARG A 85 -15.28 5.07 3.67
CA ARG A 85 -16.46 4.54 2.95
C ARG A 85 -17.51 3.86 3.84
N LYS A 86 -17.14 3.42 5.04
CA LYS A 86 -18.10 2.89 6.03
C LYS A 86 -18.77 3.99 6.85
N LEU A 87 -18.16 5.18 6.90
CA LEU A 87 -18.69 6.36 7.59
C LEU A 87 -19.53 7.24 6.65
N GLU A 88 -19.32 7.16 5.34
CA GLU A 88 -20.26 7.76 4.40
C GLU A 88 -21.60 7.00 4.49
N PRO A 89 -22.73 7.66 4.78
CA PRO A 89 -24.03 7.00 4.79
C PRO A 89 -24.28 6.40 3.40
N PRO A 90 -24.93 5.23 3.31
CA PRO A 90 -25.21 4.61 2.02
C PRO A 90 -26.02 5.61 1.19
N LYS A 91 -25.39 6.21 0.18
CA LYS A 91 -26.08 7.03 -0.81
C LYS A 91 -27.19 6.16 -1.36
N GLU A 92 -28.44 6.51 -1.01
CA GLU A 92 -29.61 5.76 -1.42
C GLU A 92 -29.48 5.52 -2.91
N LYS A 93 -29.53 4.25 -3.31
CA LYS A 93 -29.49 3.88 -4.72
C LYS A 93 -30.76 4.45 -5.34
N LYS A 94 -30.70 5.68 -5.85
CA LYS A 94 -31.70 6.19 -6.79
C LYS A 94 -31.74 5.16 -7.91
N ASN A 95 -32.80 4.36 -7.90
CA ASN A 95 -32.96 3.29 -8.87
C ASN A 95 -32.74 3.89 -10.26
N PRO A 96 -31.87 3.31 -11.11
CA PRO A 96 -31.89 3.68 -12.51
C PRO A 96 -33.31 3.43 -13.00
N ALA A 97 -33.99 4.48 -13.43
CA ALA A 97 -35.32 4.35 -13.99
C ALA A 97 -35.26 3.33 -15.14
N PRO A 98 -36.26 2.45 -15.31
CA PRO A 98 -36.25 1.46 -16.36
C PRO A 98 -36.13 2.17 -17.71
N GLN A 99 -34.96 2.04 -18.35
CA GLN A 99 -34.82 2.44 -19.74
C GLN A 99 -35.78 1.55 -20.54
N LYS A 100 -36.80 2.16 -21.13
CA LYS A 100 -37.65 1.47 -22.11
C LYS A 100 -36.77 1.07 -23.29
N SER A 101 -36.51 -0.23 -23.37
CA SER A 101 -35.90 -0.86 -24.54
C SER A 101 -36.98 -1.10 -25.59
N ASP A 102 -36.94 -0.37 -26.69
CA ASP A 102 -37.56 -0.79 -27.95
C ASP A 102 -36.48 -1.38 -28.88
N GLY A 103 -36.88 -2.33 -29.72
CA GLY A 103 -35.98 -3.24 -30.46
C GLY A 103 -34.96 -2.56 -31.39
N THR A 104 -33.90 -3.24 -31.83
CA THR A 104 -34.05 -4.44 -32.67
C THR A 104 -32.88 -5.43 -32.53
N SER A 105 -33.22 -6.71 -32.65
CA SER A 105 -32.38 -7.92 -32.56
C SER A 105 -31.44 -8.16 -33.74
N THR A 106 -30.34 -8.88 -33.50
CA THR A 106 -30.00 -10.17 -34.18
C THR A 106 -28.82 -10.90 -33.51
N THR A 107 -29.00 -12.19 -33.21
CA THR A 107 -28.08 -13.34 -33.51
C THR A 107 -26.64 -13.32 -32.95
N ALA A 108 -26.09 -14.33 -32.25
CA ALA A 108 -26.57 -15.62 -31.70
C ALA A 108 -25.54 -16.19 -30.68
N GLU A 109 -25.93 -17.21 -29.91
CA GLU A 109 -25.16 -18.42 -29.43
C GLU A 109 -23.68 -18.28 -28.91
N ASN A 110 -23.19 -19.01 -27.90
CA ASN A 110 -23.68 -20.26 -27.29
C ASN A 110 -23.10 -20.54 -25.87
N THR A 111 -23.84 -21.34 -25.09
CA THR A 111 -23.40 -22.35 -24.08
C THR A 111 -22.34 -22.01 -23.01
N GLU A 112 -22.84 -21.54 -21.87
CA GLU A 112 -22.78 -22.23 -20.55
C GLU A 112 -21.96 -23.53 -20.43
N GLN A 113 -21.05 -23.64 -19.44
CA GLN A 113 -20.98 -24.83 -18.57
C GLN A 113 -20.17 -24.63 -17.28
N GLN A 114 -20.78 -25.02 -16.17
CA GLN A 114 -20.11 -25.26 -14.89
C GLN A 114 -19.49 -26.66 -14.88
N SER A 115 -18.35 -26.86 -14.22
CA SER A 115 -18.14 -28.08 -13.43
C SER A 115 -17.10 -27.89 -12.33
N LYS A 116 -17.45 -28.37 -11.13
CA LYS A 116 -16.49 -28.67 -10.06
C LYS A 116 -16.13 -30.14 -10.19
N GLN A 117 -14.84 -30.49 -10.24
CA GLN A 117 -14.34 -31.71 -9.63
C GLN A 117 -12.81 -31.69 -9.59
N GLY A 118 -12.25 -32.22 -8.50
CA GLY A 118 -10.88 -32.73 -8.50
C GLY A 118 -10.90 -34.19 -8.07
N VAL A 119 -9.88 -34.97 -8.43
CA VAL A 119 -9.43 -36.21 -7.77
C VAL A 119 -8.29 -36.86 -8.58
N ARG A 120 -7.23 -37.33 -7.90
CA ARG A 120 -6.23 -38.38 -8.27
C ARG A 120 -5.48 -38.29 -9.62
N ARG A 121 -4.13 -38.19 -9.59
CA ARG A 121 -3.12 -39.30 -9.57
C ARG A 121 -3.05 -40.15 -10.85
N GLN A 122 -1.93 -40.05 -11.59
CA GLN A 122 -0.85 -41.05 -11.77
C GLN A 122 0.20 -40.40 -12.72
N ASP A 123 1.52 -40.42 -12.53
CA ASP A 123 2.49 -41.47 -12.12
C ASP A 123 2.97 -42.35 -13.30
N SER A 124 4.24 -42.78 -13.25
CA SER A 124 5.08 -43.42 -14.28
C SER A 124 5.55 -42.55 -15.48
N SER A 125 6.73 -42.69 -16.10
CA SER A 125 8.14 -43.00 -15.70
C SER A 125 8.87 -43.71 -16.87
N LYS A 126 9.98 -43.16 -17.36
CA LYS A 126 11.07 -43.86 -18.09
C LYS A 126 12.30 -42.93 -18.16
N GLU A 127 13.25 -43.04 -17.24
CA GLU A 127 14.49 -43.84 -17.33
C GLU A 127 15.46 -43.33 -18.43
N THR A 128 16.58 -42.61 -18.15
CA THR A 128 17.89 -42.98 -17.50
C THR A 128 18.81 -43.84 -18.38
N PRO A 129 20.15 -43.94 -18.14
CA PRO A 129 21.05 -43.38 -17.09
C PRO A 129 21.96 -42.23 -17.60
N SER A 130 23.04 -41.71 -16.96
CA SER A 130 23.84 -42.02 -15.75
C SER A 130 24.27 -40.68 -15.06
N SER A 131 25.24 -40.53 -14.13
CA SER A 131 26.21 -41.39 -13.39
C SER A 131 26.45 -40.81 -11.97
N SER A 132 26.80 -41.70 -11.00
CA SER A 132 27.50 -41.52 -9.70
C SER A 132 27.86 -40.10 -9.18
N THR A 133 27.81 -39.79 -7.87
CA THR A 133 28.45 -40.55 -6.76
C THR A 133 27.95 -40.14 -5.33
N SER A 134 28.04 -41.07 -4.36
CA SER A 134 28.08 -40.91 -2.87
C SER A 134 26.93 -40.15 -2.15
N LYS A 135 26.11 -40.72 -1.25
CA LYS A 135 26.26 -41.58 -0.01
C LYS A 135 26.31 -40.77 1.31
N GLN A 136 25.65 -41.35 2.34
CA GLN A 136 25.51 -40.91 3.75
C GLN A 136 24.67 -39.61 3.96
N GLY A 137 23.58 -39.57 4.73
CA GLY A 137 22.81 -40.62 5.39
C GLY A 137 22.98 -40.68 6.91
N ASN A 138 22.06 -40.06 7.69
CA ASN A 138 21.56 -40.68 8.92
C ASN A 138 20.23 -40.11 9.45
N LYS A 139 19.46 -40.96 10.15
CA LYS A 139 18.17 -40.67 10.81
C LYS A 139 18.37 -40.52 12.33
N LYS A 140 17.63 -39.58 12.97
CA LYS A 140 17.09 -39.56 14.37
C LYS A 140 16.70 -38.10 14.67
N LYS A 141 15.49 -37.69 15.08
CA LYS A 141 14.45 -38.21 16.01
C LYS A 141 14.87 -38.24 17.49
N ARG A 142 14.65 -37.13 18.20
CA ARG A 142 14.19 -36.95 19.61
C ARG A 142 14.16 -35.42 19.88
N LYS A 143 13.10 -34.78 20.40
CA LYS A 143 12.29 -34.94 21.64
C LYS A 143 12.93 -34.23 22.85
N SER A 144 12.17 -33.28 23.41
CA SER A 144 12.23 -32.69 24.77
C SER A 144 13.52 -31.99 25.22
N GLY A 145 13.37 -30.77 25.78
CA GLY A 145 14.44 -30.04 26.44
C GLY A 145 14.01 -28.64 26.86
N SER A 146 13.29 -28.52 27.96
CA SER A 146 13.12 -27.26 28.69
C SER A 146 14.48 -26.71 29.12
N ASN A 147 14.70 -25.40 29.05
CA ASN A 147 15.74 -24.77 29.87
C ASN A 147 15.20 -23.54 30.59
N SER A 148 15.36 -23.54 31.90
CA SER A 148 14.87 -22.54 32.85
C SER A 148 15.98 -21.55 33.20
N GLY A 149 15.66 -20.26 33.20
CA GLY A 149 16.24 -19.26 34.08
C GLY A 149 17.72 -18.89 33.90
N SER A 150 17.96 -17.60 33.61
CA SER A 150 19.08 -16.89 34.22
C SER A 150 18.64 -15.47 34.63
N LEU A 151 18.51 -15.26 35.93
CA LEU A 151 18.45 -13.94 36.54
C LEU A 151 19.86 -13.32 36.50
N SER A 152 20.02 -12.13 35.93
CA SER A 152 21.18 -11.28 36.22
C SER A 152 20.88 -9.80 35.99
N SER A 153 20.54 -9.12 37.09
CA SER A 153 20.99 -7.76 37.45
C SER A 153 21.26 -6.72 36.35
N SER A 154 20.50 -5.62 36.39
CA SER A 154 20.91 -4.30 35.90
C SER A 154 22.26 -3.86 36.48
N PRO A 155 22.97 -2.93 35.81
CA PRO A 155 23.01 -1.58 36.39
C PRO A 155 22.82 -0.44 35.36
N ALA A 156 22.53 0.76 35.87
CA ALA A 156 22.28 1.96 35.09
C ALA A 156 23.55 2.52 34.41
N VAL A 157 23.39 3.07 33.19
CA VAL A 157 24.48 3.78 32.49
C VAL A 157 24.04 5.21 32.12
N ASN A 158 24.29 6.11 33.08
CA ASN A 158 24.96 7.39 32.90
C ASN A 158 24.50 8.37 31.78
N SER A 159 23.60 9.28 32.13
CA SER A 159 23.24 10.46 31.32
C SER A 159 24.35 11.53 31.35
N LYS A 160 25.27 11.53 30.37
CA LYS A 160 26.18 12.67 30.13
C LYS A 160 26.82 12.61 28.74
N LYS A 161 26.73 13.71 27.97
CA LYS A 161 27.88 14.47 27.37
C LYS A 161 27.44 15.29 26.13
N VAL A 162 27.59 16.61 26.29
CA VAL A 162 27.58 17.76 25.34
C VAL A 162 27.43 17.54 23.82
N GLY A 163 26.66 18.46 23.22
CA GLY A 163 26.72 18.82 21.80
C GLY A 163 26.28 20.27 21.59
N ALA A 164 27.20 21.24 21.75
CA ALA A 164 26.90 22.66 21.59
C ALA A 164 26.81 23.02 20.09
N GLY A 165 25.65 23.50 19.65
CA GLY A 165 25.42 23.99 18.27
C GLY A 165 25.84 25.45 18.11
N SER A 166 26.72 25.71 17.15
CA SER A 166 27.38 27.02 16.94
C SER A 166 26.42 28.16 16.58
N PRO A 167 26.62 29.39 17.10
CA PRO A 167 25.93 30.57 16.60
C PRO A 167 26.42 30.96 15.20
N SER A 168 25.50 31.22 14.28
CA SER A 168 25.81 31.69 12.92
C SER A 168 26.23 33.18 12.91
N PRO A 169 27.26 33.58 12.15
CA PRO A 169 27.72 34.97 12.10
C PRO A 169 26.77 35.87 11.29
N GLN A 170 26.20 36.88 11.94
CA GLN A 170 25.45 37.94 11.27
C GLN A 170 26.40 38.86 10.47
N LYS A 171 26.20 38.95 9.15
CA LYS A 171 26.91 39.92 8.30
C LYS A 171 26.39 41.34 8.57
N LYS A 172 27.19 42.20 9.20
CA LYS A 172 26.88 43.64 9.32
C LYS A 172 27.03 44.33 7.96
N LEU A 173 25.91 44.78 7.39
CA LEU A 173 25.89 45.65 6.22
C LEU A 173 26.28 47.08 6.63
N LYS A 174 27.44 47.58 6.19
CA LYS A 174 27.85 48.97 6.42
C LYS A 174 27.26 49.88 5.33
N HIS A 175 26.23 50.66 5.66
CA HIS A 175 25.81 51.76 4.78
C HIS A 175 26.86 52.87 4.81
N LYS A 176 27.44 53.16 3.66
CA LYS A 176 28.37 54.28 3.43
C LYS A 176 27.54 55.47 2.93
N ARG A 177 27.28 56.44 3.81
CA ARG A 177 26.73 57.74 3.39
C ARG A 177 27.80 58.54 2.64
N LYS A 178 27.38 59.13 1.52
CA LYS A 178 27.86 60.41 0.99
C LYS A 178 26.60 61.20 0.65
#